data_AF-A0A2D5HG71-F1
#
_entry.id   AF-A0A2D5HG71-F1
#
_cell.length_a   1.000
_cell.length_b   1.000
_cell.length_c   1.000
_cell.angle_alpha   90.00
_cell.angle_beta   90.00
_cell.angle_gamma   90.00
#
_symmetry.space_group_name_H-M   'P 1'
#
loop_
_entity.id
_entity.type
_entity.pdbx_description
1 polymer ?
#
loop_
_entity_poly.entity_id
_entity_poly.type
_entity_poly.pdbx_seq_one_letter_code
_entity_poly.pdbx_strand_id
1 'polypeptide(L)'
;MTSPSPDQIPDQTELLARIADALDRLAPPPLASCDWLSHPAYVWTGETARAVPTLDAPSLALLRGIDDQKDRVVTNVERLAAGHAAHDMLLWGSRGMGKSALLRAAIRSAQNVHPGSIALVQVAQEALSGVTGLFATLGKIDRRFLVFIDDLGFEENDGSGPRLLRSWLEGGVEARPGNVRLAVTSNRRAIVARNMSEQDDPINPRDAVDDRLALADRFGLSIGFHNCDQDAYLAIIGGYAREFGLDWEESDALEWSRRRGARSGRVAWQYVNELAGRAGKTI
;
A
#
# COMPACT_ATOMS: atom_id res chain seq x y z
N MET A 1 35.07 35.06 -65.64
CA MET A 1 33.83 34.66 -64.92
C MET A 1 34.04 33.23 -64.47
N THR A 2 34.60 33.06 -63.28
CA THR A 2 34.84 31.75 -62.66
C THR A 2 33.61 31.43 -61.81
N SER A 3 32.93 30.35 -62.19
CA SER A 3 31.74 29.81 -61.51
C SER A 3 32.05 29.46 -60.04
N PRO A 4 31.11 29.66 -59.10
CA PRO A 4 31.30 29.25 -57.71
C PRO A 4 31.28 27.72 -57.60
N SER A 5 32.19 27.19 -56.77
CA SER A 5 32.35 25.75 -56.48
C SER A 5 31.11 25.17 -55.78
N PRO A 6 30.69 23.94 -56.12
CA PRO A 6 29.70 23.19 -55.35
C PRO A 6 30.36 22.57 -54.11
N ASP A 7 29.54 22.31 -53.09
CA ASP A 7 29.84 21.64 -51.82
C ASP A 7 30.24 22.52 -50.62
N GLN A 8 29.20 23.08 -50.01
CA GLN A 8 29.13 23.21 -48.55
C GLN A 8 27.76 22.72 -48.07
N ILE A 9 27.45 21.45 -48.31
CA ILE A 9 26.46 20.75 -47.50
C ILE A 9 27.26 20.21 -46.31
N PRO A 10 27.05 20.68 -45.07
CA PRO A 10 27.72 20.07 -43.91
C PRO A 10 27.48 18.57 -43.94
N ASP A 11 28.53 17.78 -43.74
CA ASP A 11 28.47 16.31 -43.73
C ASP A 11 27.29 15.91 -42.84
N GLN A 12 26.28 15.26 -43.43
CA GLN A 12 25.07 14.87 -42.71
C GLN A 12 25.43 14.07 -41.46
N THR A 13 26.53 13.34 -41.49
CA THR A 13 27.08 12.58 -40.37
C THR A 13 27.48 13.48 -39.20
N GLU A 14 28.13 14.61 -39.50
CA GLU A 14 28.57 15.58 -38.49
C GLU A 14 27.37 16.34 -37.89
N LEU A 15 26.37 16.65 -38.71
CA LEU A 15 25.13 17.26 -38.23
C LEU A 15 24.34 16.29 -37.33
N LEU A 16 24.23 15.02 -37.73
CA LEU A 16 23.56 13.97 -36.95
C LEU A 16 24.29 13.70 -35.63
N ALA A 17 25.63 13.69 -35.63
CA ALA A 17 26.43 13.53 -34.41
C ALA A 17 26.21 14.71 -33.44
N ARG A 18 26.19 15.95 -33.94
CA ARG A 18 25.91 17.14 -33.12
C ARG A 18 24.49 17.14 -32.54
N ILE A 19 23.52 16.63 -33.29
CA ILE A 19 22.14 16.46 -32.82
C ILE A 19 22.08 15.36 -31.75
N ALA A 20 22.72 14.21 -31.97
CA ALA A 20 22.80 13.14 -30.97
C ALA A 20 23.45 13.62 -29.67
N ASP A 21 24.59 14.30 -29.76
CA ASP A 21 25.27 14.89 -28.58
C ASP A 21 24.41 15.94 -27.86
N ALA A 22 23.63 16.72 -28.61
CA ALA A 22 22.71 17.69 -28.02
C ALA A 22 21.52 17.00 -27.34
N LEU A 23 21.01 15.93 -27.92
CA LEU A 23 19.95 15.11 -27.33
C LEU A 23 20.45 14.36 -26.08
N ASP A 24 21.67 13.82 -26.08
CA ASP A 24 22.27 13.15 -24.93
C ASP A 24 22.55 14.13 -23.78
N ARG A 25 22.88 15.39 -24.07
CA ARG A 25 22.99 16.45 -23.05
C ARG A 25 21.64 16.89 -22.48
N LEU A 26 20.56 16.72 -23.24
CA LEU A 26 19.19 17.00 -22.81
C LEU A 26 18.51 15.79 -22.19
N ALA A 27 19.06 14.59 -22.40
CA ALA A 27 18.56 13.36 -21.81
C ALA A 27 18.75 13.44 -20.29
N PRO A 28 17.68 13.31 -19.49
CA PRO A 28 17.83 13.21 -18.05
C PRO A 28 18.73 11.99 -17.73
N PRO A 29 19.60 12.09 -16.70
CA PRO A 29 20.46 10.98 -16.33
C PRO A 29 19.63 9.70 -16.13
N PRO A 30 20.13 8.54 -16.59
CA PRO A 30 19.40 7.30 -16.46
C PRO A 30 19.03 7.08 -15.00
N LEU A 31 17.74 6.87 -14.75
CA LEU A 31 17.20 6.68 -13.40
C LEU A 31 17.98 5.54 -12.73
N ALA A 32 18.56 5.81 -11.56
CA ALA A 32 19.35 4.83 -10.84
C ALA A 32 18.51 3.56 -10.59
N SER A 33 19.00 2.41 -11.06
CA SER A 33 18.32 1.13 -10.89
C SER A 33 18.26 0.79 -9.40
N CYS A 34 17.05 0.66 -8.85
CA CYS A 34 16.86 0.20 -7.48
C CYS A 34 17.21 -1.29 -7.37
N ASP A 35 18.02 -1.68 -6.38
CA ASP A 35 18.28 -3.09 -6.08
C ASP A 35 17.11 -3.68 -5.27
N TRP A 36 16.34 -4.54 -5.94
CA TRP A 36 15.14 -5.19 -5.40
C TRP A 36 15.43 -6.39 -4.47
N LEU A 37 16.70 -6.72 -4.23
CA LEU A 37 17.10 -7.85 -3.38
C LEU A 37 17.69 -7.43 -2.03
N SER A 38 18.22 -6.22 -1.90
CA SER A 38 18.96 -5.79 -0.70
C SER A 38 18.11 -5.35 0.50
N HIS A 39 16.85 -4.97 0.30
CA HIS A 39 16.06 -4.32 1.34
C HIS A 39 14.73 -5.02 1.64
N PRO A 40 14.18 -4.88 2.86
CA PRO A 40 12.91 -5.50 3.23
C PRO A 40 11.71 -4.80 2.59
N ALA A 41 11.84 -3.52 2.22
CA ALA A 41 10.75 -2.75 1.64
C ALA A 41 11.25 -1.65 0.69
N TYR A 42 10.32 -1.15 -0.12
CA TYR A 42 10.54 -0.14 -1.14
C TYR A 42 9.34 0.82 -1.23
N VAL A 43 9.58 2.05 -1.69
CA VAL A 43 8.53 3.02 -2.03
C VAL A 43 8.63 3.35 -3.52
N TRP A 44 7.54 3.15 -4.24
CA TRP A 44 7.40 3.48 -5.66
C TRP A 44 6.94 4.92 -5.83
N THR A 45 7.59 5.66 -6.73
CA THR A 45 7.33 7.08 -7.00
C THR A 45 6.63 7.33 -8.33
N GLY A 46 6.29 6.28 -9.08
CA GLY A 46 5.67 6.36 -10.40
C GLY A 46 6.65 5.99 -11.53
N GLU A 47 7.93 6.28 -11.34
CA GLU A 47 8.99 5.96 -12.31
C GLU A 47 10.18 5.25 -11.67
N THR A 48 10.45 5.53 -10.40
CA THR A 48 11.57 4.96 -9.65
C THR A 48 11.12 4.34 -8.34
N ALA A 49 12.03 3.60 -7.72
CA ALA A 49 11.84 3.05 -6.40
C ALA A 49 12.92 3.56 -5.45
N ARG A 50 12.50 3.87 -4.23
CA ARG A 50 13.40 4.18 -3.10
C ARG A 50 13.42 2.99 -2.14
N ALA A 51 14.61 2.53 -1.79
CA ALA A 51 14.80 1.50 -0.78
C ALA A 51 14.39 1.98 0.62
N VAL A 52 13.85 1.07 1.41
CA VAL A 52 13.53 1.25 2.83
C VAL A 52 14.34 0.22 3.63
N PRO A 53 15.46 0.61 4.27
CA PRO A 53 16.36 -0.31 4.95
C PRO A 53 15.73 -1.08 6.10
N THR A 54 14.76 -0.47 6.79
CA THR A 54 14.07 -1.06 7.93
C THR A 54 12.57 -0.95 7.73
N LEU A 55 11.88 -2.10 7.72
CA LEU A 55 10.42 -2.13 7.73
C LEU A 55 9.92 -2.00 9.17
N ASP A 56 9.64 -0.77 9.58
CA ASP A 56 9.01 -0.52 10.88
C ASP A 56 7.56 -1.02 10.88
N ALA A 57 7.21 -1.79 11.91
CA ALA A 57 5.89 -2.37 12.11
C ALA A 57 5.70 -2.80 13.57
N PRO A 58 4.50 -2.60 14.16
CA PRO A 58 4.22 -3.13 15.48
C PRO A 58 4.29 -4.66 15.48
N SER A 59 4.59 -5.24 16.65
CA SER A 59 4.47 -6.69 16.83
C SER A 59 3.03 -7.13 16.55
N LEU A 60 2.87 -8.29 15.90
CA LEU A 60 1.56 -8.91 15.66
C LEU A 60 0.77 -9.15 16.97
N ALA A 61 1.46 -9.32 18.10
CA ALA A 61 0.85 -9.49 19.42
C ALA A 61 0.21 -8.20 19.98
N LEU A 62 0.63 -7.03 19.48
CA LEU A 62 0.09 -5.71 19.87
C LEU A 62 -1.14 -5.34 19.03
N LEU A 63 -1.35 -6.01 17.90
CA LEU A 63 -2.53 -5.88 17.05
C LEU A 63 -3.67 -6.73 17.63
N ARG A 64 -4.47 -6.11 18.51
CA ARG A 64 -5.58 -6.73 19.26
C ARG A 64 -6.94 -6.31 18.73
N GLY A 65 -7.95 -7.16 18.93
CA GLY A 65 -9.32 -6.91 18.45
C GLY A 65 -9.49 -7.12 16.95
N ILE A 66 -8.49 -7.72 16.29
CA ILE A 66 -8.48 -8.04 14.86
C ILE A 66 -7.85 -9.42 14.59
N ASP A 67 -8.03 -10.37 15.50
CA ASP A 67 -7.33 -11.66 15.47
C ASP A 67 -7.68 -12.48 14.21
N ASP A 68 -8.96 -12.58 13.84
CA ASP A 68 -9.37 -13.26 12.60
C ASP A 68 -8.79 -12.59 11.33
N GLN A 69 -8.79 -11.25 11.29
CA GLN A 69 -8.21 -10.49 10.18
C GLN A 69 -6.69 -10.72 10.11
N LYS A 70 -6.04 -10.74 11.26
CA LYS A 70 -4.60 -10.97 11.41
C LYS A 70 -4.22 -12.35 10.88
N ASP A 71 -4.91 -13.41 11.28
CA ASP A 71 -4.60 -14.78 10.85
C ASP A 71 -4.75 -14.94 9.34
N ARG A 72 -5.81 -14.37 8.76
CA ARG A 72 -6.06 -14.40 7.31
C ARG A 72 -4.97 -13.66 6.52
N VAL A 73 -4.56 -12.47 6.96
CA VAL A 73 -3.49 -11.70 6.29
C VAL A 73 -2.14 -12.40 6.44
N VAL A 74 -1.77 -12.80 7.66
CA VAL A 74 -0.47 -13.43 7.93
C VAL A 74 -0.33 -14.73 7.12
N THR A 75 -1.35 -15.59 7.15
CA THR A 75 -1.34 -16.86 6.39
C THR A 75 -1.17 -16.61 4.89
N ASN A 76 -1.86 -15.62 4.33
CA ASN A 76 -1.78 -15.33 2.89
C ASN A 76 -0.41 -14.74 2.50
N VAL A 77 0.17 -13.88 3.34
CA VAL A 77 1.51 -13.29 3.11
C VAL A 77 2.61 -14.34 3.27
N GLU A 78 2.48 -15.25 4.24
CA GLU A 78 3.42 -16.37 4.42
C GLU A 78 3.39 -17.32 3.22
N ARG A 79 2.20 -17.66 2.70
CA ARG A 79 2.08 -18.45 1.45
C ARG A 79 2.83 -17.78 0.30
N LEU A 80 2.66 -16.48 0.12
CA LEU A 80 3.38 -15.72 -0.90
C LEU A 80 4.88 -15.82 -0.70
N ALA A 81 5.38 -15.61 0.52
CA ALA A 81 6.80 -15.68 0.86
C ALA A 81 7.39 -17.08 0.59
N ALA A 82 6.65 -18.14 0.89
CA ALA A 82 7.01 -19.52 0.60
C ALA A 82 6.94 -19.88 -0.90
N GLY A 83 6.49 -18.95 -1.76
CA GLY A 83 6.33 -19.18 -3.20
C GLY A 83 5.08 -19.97 -3.59
N HIS A 84 4.13 -20.14 -2.67
CA HIS A 84 2.84 -20.78 -2.92
C HIS A 84 1.83 -19.80 -3.51
N ALA A 85 0.69 -20.35 -3.96
CA ALA A 85 -0.45 -19.54 -4.37
C ALA A 85 -0.98 -18.71 -3.19
N ALA A 86 -1.11 -17.41 -3.43
CA ALA A 86 -1.67 -16.42 -2.52
C ALA A 86 -2.71 -15.56 -3.27
N HIS A 87 -3.60 -14.92 -2.53
CA HIS A 87 -4.62 -14.03 -3.07
C HIS A 87 -4.17 -12.57 -3.05
N ASP A 88 -4.69 -11.78 -3.98
CA ASP A 88 -4.74 -10.33 -3.79
C ASP A 88 -5.71 -10.01 -2.66
N MET A 89 -5.36 -8.99 -1.88
CA MET A 89 -6.06 -8.64 -0.65
C MET A 89 -6.70 -7.25 -0.74
N LEU A 90 -7.95 -7.15 -0.33
CA LEU A 90 -8.64 -5.89 -0.04
C LEU A 90 -8.94 -5.81 1.46
N LEU A 91 -8.31 -4.86 2.15
CA LEU A 91 -8.55 -4.57 3.56
C LEU A 91 -9.42 -3.30 3.65
N TRP A 92 -10.68 -3.45 4.02
CA TRP A 92 -11.65 -2.36 3.98
C TRP A 92 -12.27 -2.11 5.35
N GLY A 93 -12.84 -0.92 5.55
CA GLY A 93 -13.61 -0.57 6.73
C GLY A 93 -12.94 0.49 7.60
N SER A 94 -13.19 0.44 8.91
CA SER A 94 -13.02 1.59 9.80
C SER A 94 -11.59 2.15 9.82
N ARG A 95 -11.50 3.49 9.84
CA ARG A 95 -10.22 4.22 9.89
C ARG A 95 -9.53 3.96 11.23
N GLY A 96 -8.21 3.86 11.22
CA GLY A 96 -7.42 3.73 12.46
C GLY A 96 -7.46 2.35 13.14
N MET A 97 -8.01 1.31 12.49
CA MET A 97 -8.03 -0.07 13.00
C MET A 97 -6.80 -0.91 12.63
N GLY A 98 -5.74 -0.27 12.14
CA GLY A 98 -4.46 -0.96 11.93
C GLY A 98 -4.34 -1.76 10.62
N LYS A 99 -5.15 -1.50 9.59
CA LYS A 99 -5.07 -2.19 8.28
C LYS A 99 -3.66 -2.16 7.68
N SER A 100 -3.09 -0.97 7.50
CA SER A 100 -1.73 -0.79 6.95
C SER A 100 -0.65 -1.25 7.94
N ALA A 101 -0.92 -1.20 9.25
CA ALA A 101 -0.01 -1.72 10.27
C ALA A 101 0.06 -3.26 10.23
N LEU A 102 -1.08 -3.93 10.03
CA LEU A 102 -1.17 -5.38 9.90
C LEU A 102 -0.41 -5.87 8.66
N LEU A 103 -0.54 -5.21 7.51
CA LEU A 103 0.20 -5.58 6.30
C LEU A 103 1.72 -5.52 6.51
N ARG A 104 2.22 -4.42 7.12
CA ARG A 104 3.65 -4.29 7.46
C ARG A 104 4.10 -5.35 8.45
N ALA A 105 3.30 -5.61 9.50
CA ALA A 105 3.60 -6.63 10.50
C ALA A 105 3.61 -8.05 9.92
N ALA A 106 2.68 -8.36 9.01
CA ALA A 106 2.62 -9.64 8.31
C ALA A 106 3.84 -9.85 7.41
N ILE A 107 4.26 -8.83 6.66
CA ILE A 107 5.50 -8.91 5.86
C ILE A 107 6.71 -9.11 6.75
N ARG A 108 6.85 -8.34 7.83
CA ARG A 108 7.95 -8.50 8.78
C ARG A 108 7.98 -9.92 9.37
N SER A 109 6.82 -10.47 9.73
CA SER A 109 6.70 -11.85 10.21
C SER A 109 7.16 -12.86 9.15
N ALA A 110 6.69 -12.72 7.91
CA ALA A 110 7.08 -13.60 6.82
C ALA A 110 8.58 -13.48 6.47
N GLN A 111 9.19 -12.29 6.60
CA GLN A 111 10.63 -12.09 6.43
C GLN A 111 11.45 -12.77 7.53
N ASN A 112 10.93 -12.88 8.75
CA ASN A 112 11.59 -13.62 9.82
C ASN A 112 11.55 -15.13 9.55
N VAL A 113 10.44 -15.66 9.03
CA VAL A 113 10.27 -17.10 8.73
C VAL A 113 10.99 -17.48 7.43
N HIS A 114 10.94 -16.61 6.42
CA HIS A 114 11.53 -16.79 5.09
C HIS A 114 12.44 -15.60 4.72
N PRO A 115 13.64 -15.48 5.29
CA PRO A 115 14.55 -14.36 5.04
C PRO A 115 14.85 -14.16 3.54
N GLY A 116 14.80 -12.90 3.08
CA GLY A 116 15.10 -12.53 1.69
C GLY A 116 14.01 -12.92 0.67
N SER A 117 13.07 -13.80 1.00
CA SER A 117 12.08 -14.32 0.05
C SER A 117 11.04 -13.29 -0.41
N ILE A 118 10.71 -12.32 0.44
CA ILE A 118 9.61 -11.37 0.21
C ILE A 118 10.02 -9.92 0.53
N ALA A 119 9.48 -8.97 -0.23
CA ALA A 119 9.54 -7.53 0.07
C ALA A 119 8.17 -6.86 0.01
N LEU A 120 8.01 -5.77 0.75
CA LEU A 120 6.88 -4.86 0.62
C LEU A 120 7.24 -3.73 -0.36
N VAL A 121 6.33 -3.40 -1.28
CA VAL A 121 6.48 -2.23 -2.15
C VAL A 121 5.28 -1.32 -1.95
N GLN A 122 5.47 -0.18 -1.30
CA GLN A 122 4.42 0.81 -1.10
C GLN A 122 4.29 1.68 -2.34
N VAL A 123 3.05 1.87 -2.80
CA VAL A 123 2.69 2.73 -3.93
C VAL A 123 1.77 3.83 -3.42
N ALA A 124 2.14 5.08 -3.66
CA ALA A 124 1.28 6.23 -3.41
C ALA A 124 0.21 6.37 -4.50
N GLN A 125 -0.91 7.04 -4.20
CA GLN A 125 -2.03 7.18 -5.14
C GLN A 125 -1.61 7.92 -6.42
N GLU A 126 -0.72 8.90 -6.30
CA GLU A 126 -0.18 9.69 -7.40
C GLU A 126 0.75 8.86 -8.31
N ALA A 127 1.26 7.74 -7.81
CA ALA A 127 2.20 6.86 -8.51
C ALA A 127 1.52 5.66 -9.20
N LEU A 128 0.18 5.59 -9.17
CA LEU A 128 -0.59 4.46 -9.72
C LEU A 128 -0.40 4.24 -11.22
N SER A 129 -0.19 5.31 -11.99
CA SER A 129 0.04 5.25 -13.45
C SER A 129 1.27 4.41 -13.82
N GLY A 130 2.30 4.37 -12.96
CA GLY A 130 3.55 3.66 -13.20
C GLY A 130 3.56 2.19 -12.78
N VAL A 131 2.49 1.69 -12.16
CA VAL A 131 2.48 0.35 -11.54
C VAL A 131 2.61 -0.78 -12.57
N THR A 132 2.12 -0.59 -13.79
CA THR A 132 2.30 -1.59 -14.87
C THR A 132 3.79 -1.80 -15.17
N GLY A 133 4.56 -0.72 -15.29
CA GLY A 133 6.02 -0.78 -15.47
C GLY A 133 6.73 -1.38 -14.24
N LEU A 134 6.22 -1.09 -13.04
CA LEU A 134 6.69 -1.74 -11.81
C LEU A 134 6.49 -3.26 -11.87
N PHE A 135 5.31 -3.76 -12.27
CA PHE A 135 5.08 -5.20 -12.41
C PHE A 135 6.04 -5.85 -13.41
N ALA A 136 6.26 -5.24 -14.57
CA ALA A 136 7.21 -5.73 -15.56
C ALA A 136 8.64 -5.81 -15.01
N THR A 137 9.01 -4.88 -14.11
CA THR A 137 10.30 -4.88 -13.43
C THR A 137 10.39 -5.99 -12.39
N LEU A 138 9.43 -6.07 -11.48
CA LEU A 138 9.41 -7.05 -10.39
C LEU A 138 9.28 -8.49 -10.90
N GLY A 139 8.59 -8.70 -12.02
CA GLY A 139 8.43 -10.03 -12.62
C GLY A 139 9.73 -10.67 -13.12
N LYS A 140 10.79 -9.88 -13.32
CA LYS A 140 12.12 -10.36 -13.73
C LYS A 140 13.01 -10.72 -12.54
N ILE A 141 12.58 -10.45 -11.32
CA ILE A 141 13.35 -10.66 -10.10
C ILE A 141 12.88 -11.94 -9.43
N ASP A 142 13.81 -12.84 -9.10
CA ASP A 142 13.51 -14.04 -8.32
C ASP A 142 13.34 -13.72 -6.82
N ARG A 143 12.28 -12.97 -6.53
CA ARG A 143 11.83 -12.61 -5.19
C ARG A 143 10.32 -12.39 -5.24
N ARG A 144 9.65 -12.56 -4.11
CA ARG A 144 8.20 -12.33 -3.98
C ARG A 144 7.96 -10.90 -3.53
N PHE A 145 6.89 -10.28 -4.03
CA PHE A 145 6.57 -8.90 -3.70
C PHE A 145 5.10 -8.75 -3.34
N LEU A 146 4.84 -8.07 -2.23
CA LEU A 146 3.52 -7.53 -1.93
C LEU A 146 3.52 -6.04 -2.29
N VAL A 147 2.81 -5.68 -3.35
CA VAL A 147 2.58 -4.29 -3.73
C VAL A 147 1.39 -3.77 -2.92
N PHE A 148 1.63 -2.73 -2.14
CA PHE A 148 0.67 -2.15 -1.20
C PHE A 148 0.24 -0.75 -1.63
N ILE A 149 -1.06 -0.55 -1.80
CA ILE A 149 -1.69 0.74 -2.09
C ILE A 149 -2.50 1.16 -0.85
N ASP A 150 -2.07 2.24 -0.21
CA ASP A 150 -2.73 2.77 1.00
C ASP A 150 -3.90 3.69 0.66
N ASP A 151 -4.92 3.68 1.53
CA ASP A 151 -6.10 4.57 1.52
C ASP A 151 -6.69 4.90 0.13
N LEU A 152 -6.95 3.89 -0.71
CA LEU A 152 -7.59 4.15 -1.99
C LEU A 152 -9.03 4.63 -1.78
N GLY A 153 -9.26 5.89 -2.13
CA GLY A 153 -10.58 6.51 -2.20
C GLY A 153 -11.31 6.10 -3.48
N PHE A 154 -12.59 5.77 -3.36
CA PHE A 154 -13.46 5.51 -4.51
C PHE A 154 -14.38 6.72 -4.75
N GLU A 155 -13.79 7.90 -4.92
CA GLU A 155 -14.56 9.11 -5.21
C GLU A 155 -14.97 9.15 -6.67
N GLU A 156 -16.13 9.74 -6.98
CA GLU A 156 -16.69 9.80 -8.34
C GLU A 156 -15.79 10.57 -9.33
N ASN A 157 -14.92 11.45 -8.81
CA ASN A 157 -13.94 12.19 -9.61
C ASN A 157 -12.57 11.49 -9.71
N ASP A 158 -12.33 10.40 -8.99
CA ASP A 158 -11.05 9.67 -9.01
C ASP A 158 -11.07 8.52 -10.03
N GLY A 159 -11.56 8.82 -11.23
CA GLY A 159 -11.94 7.80 -12.20
C GLY A 159 -10.80 6.89 -12.69
N SER A 160 -9.53 7.24 -12.50
CA SER A 160 -8.41 6.40 -12.97
C SER A 160 -8.10 5.23 -12.04
N GLY A 161 -8.12 5.43 -10.72
CA GLY A 161 -7.68 4.43 -9.73
C GLY A 161 -8.46 3.10 -9.78
N PRO A 162 -9.80 3.11 -9.62
CA PRO A 162 -10.61 1.89 -9.67
C PRO A 162 -10.55 1.17 -11.01
N ARG A 163 -10.45 1.90 -12.13
CA ARG A 163 -10.32 1.33 -13.47
C ARG A 163 -8.97 0.63 -13.68
N LEU A 164 -7.88 1.23 -13.20
CA LEU A 164 -6.55 0.63 -13.22
C LEU A 164 -6.49 -0.63 -12.35
N LEU A 165 -7.03 -0.56 -11.12
CA LEU A 165 -7.16 -1.75 -10.27
C LEU A 165 -7.94 -2.87 -10.94
N ARG A 166 -9.08 -2.52 -11.57
CA ARG A 166 -9.93 -3.47 -12.28
C ARG A 166 -9.12 -4.23 -13.33
N SER A 167 -8.39 -3.48 -14.17
CA SER A 167 -7.51 -4.02 -15.22
C SER A 167 -6.43 -4.96 -14.67
N TRP A 168 -5.77 -4.59 -13.56
CA TRP A 168 -4.74 -5.45 -12.96
C TRP A 168 -5.32 -6.73 -12.37
N LEU A 169 -6.53 -6.71 -11.83
CA LEU A 169 -7.19 -7.88 -11.24
C LEU A 169 -7.81 -8.82 -12.27
N GLU A 170 -8.27 -8.29 -13.41
CA GLU A 170 -8.85 -9.07 -14.52
C GLU A 170 -7.79 -9.81 -15.35
N GLY A 171 -6.52 -9.40 -15.24
CA GLY A 171 -5.46 -9.93 -16.10
C GLY A 171 -5.61 -9.40 -17.52
N GLY A 172 -5.30 -8.12 -17.73
CA GLY A 172 -5.18 -7.53 -19.06
C GLY A 172 -4.09 -8.19 -19.93
N VAL A 173 -3.84 -7.63 -21.11
CA VAL A 173 -2.88 -8.18 -22.10
C VAL A 173 -1.48 -8.39 -21.51
N GLU A 174 -1.05 -7.51 -20.60
CA GLU A 174 0.13 -7.75 -19.77
C GLU A 174 -0.29 -8.44 -18.47
N ALA A 175 -0.08 -9.77 -18.42
CA ALA A 175 -0.38 -10.56 -17.24
C ALA A 175 0.48 -10.12 -16.05
N ARG A 176 -0.14 -9.96 -14.87
CA ARG A 176 0.60 -9.69 -13.64
C ARG A 176 1.53 -10.87 -13.33
N PRO A 177 2.81 -10.63 -13.00
CA PRO A 177 3.73 -11.72 -12.77
C PRO A 177 3.37 -12.52 -11.51
N GLY A 178 3.58 -13.84 -11.56
CA GLY A 178 3.15 -14.77 -10.53
C GLY A 178 3.77 -14.53 -9.15
N ASN A 179 4.94 -13.88 -9.09
CA ASN A 179 5.67 -13.53 -7.88
C ASN A 179 5.16 -12.24 -7.19
N VAL A 180 4.17 -11.55 -7.78
CA VAL A 180 3.62 -10.29 -7.23
C VAL A 180 2.16 -10.45 -6.81
N ARG A 181 1.83 -9.98 -5.62
CA ARG A 181 0.43 -9.81 -5.15
C ARG A 181 0.15 -8.38 -4.76
N LEU A 182 -1.12 -8.02 -4.85
CA LEU A 182 -1.62 -6.70 -4.51
C LEU A 182 -2.30 -6.73 -3.13
N ALA A 183 -2.01 -5.74 -2.30
CA ALA A 183 -2.78 -5.41 -1.12
C ALA A 183 -3.29 -3.98 -1.24
N VAL A 184 -4.61 -3.80 -1.15
CA VAL A 184 -5.23 -2.47 -1.17
C VAL A 184 -5.94 -2.25 0.15
N THR A 185 -5.73 -1.09 0.76
CA THR A 185 -6.56 -0.67 1.90
C THR A 185 -7.56 0.39 1.48
N SER A 186 -8.78 0.32 2.01
CA SER A 186 -9.75 1.39 1.85
C SER A 186 -10.53 1.69 3.13
N ASN A 187 -10.94 2.94 3.27
CA ASN A 187 -11.66 3.44 4.43
C ASN A 187 -13.18 3.38 4.29
N ARG A 188 -13.72 2.97 3.14
CA ARG A 188 -15.16 2.89 2.90
C ARG A 188 -15.70 1.47 3.10
N ARG A 189 -16.64 1.29 4.05
CA ARG A 189 -17.43 0.05 4.19
C ARG A 189 -18.37 -0.17 3.00
N ALA A 190 -18.79 0.92 2.36
CA ALA A 190 -19.67 0.94 1.19
C ALA A 190 -19.08 0.28 -0.08
N ILE A 191 -17.82 -0.15 -0.03
CA ILE A 191 -17.23 -0.95 -1.12
C ILE A 191 -17.80 -2.37 -1.14
N VAL A 192 -18.23 -2.89 0.02
CA VAL A 192 -18.64 -4.30 0.19
C VAL A 192 -20.02 -4.43 0.85
N ALA A 193 -20.55 -3.37 1.48
CA ALA A 193 -21.86 -3.38 2.10
C ALA A 193 -22.94 -2.80 1.16
N ARG A 194 -23.94 -3.63 0.80
CA ARG A 194 -25.21 -3.15 0.24
C ARG A 194 -26.00 -2.43 1.34
N ASN A 195 -25.80 -1.13 1.50
CA ASN A 195 -26.66 -0.35 2.40
C ASN A 195 -27.88 0.16 1.61
N MET A 196 -29.07 -0.30 2.00
CA MET A 196 -30.37 0.01 1.37
C MET A 196 -30.87 1.45 1.63
N SER A 197 -30.00 2.44 1.87
CA SER A 197 -30.40 3.76 2.38
C SER A 197 -29.98 4.96 1.50
N GLU A 198 -29.55 4.75 0.27
CA GLU A 198 -29.30 5.82 -0.71
C GLU A 198 -30.39 5.80 -1.79
N GLN A 199 -31.62 6.16 -1.42
CA GLN A 199 -32.79 6.05 -2.30
C GLN A 199 -33.32 7.38 -2.84
N ASP A 200 -32.70 8.52 -2.50
CA ASP A 200 -33.24 9.86 -2.81
C ASP A 200 -32.27 10.78 -3.57
N ASP A 201 -31.68 10.33 -4.69
CA ASP A 201 -31.15 11.27 -5.69
C ASP A 201 -31.19 10.72 -7.14
N PRO A 202 -31.63 11.47 -8.18
CA PRO A 202 -31.92 10.94 -9.52
C PRO A 202 -30.71 10.68 -10.45
N ILE A 203 -29.47 10.61 -9.96
CA ILE A 203 -28.29 10.36 -10.81
C ILE A 203 -27.50 9.15 -10.31
N ASN A 204 -27.89 7.97 -10.83
CA ASN A 204 -27.16 6.71 -10.87
C ASN A 204 -26.24 6.27 -9.68
N PRO A 205 -26.69 6.34 -8.40
CA PRO A 205 -25.87 5.88 -7.26
C PRO A 205 -25.68 4.35 -7.27
N ARG A 206 -26.64 3.62 -7.83
CA ARG A 206 -26.67 2.15 -7.88
C ARG A 206 -25.53 1.59 -8.71
N ASP A 207 -25.27 2.17 -9.88
CA ASP A 207 -24.21 1.72 -10.79
C ASP A 207 -22.82 1.89 -10.16
N ALA A 208 -22.58 2.99 -9.43
CA ALA A 208 -21.32 3.22 -8.73
C ALA A 208 -21.11 2.25 -7.55
N VAL A 209 -22.18 1.86 -6.85
CA VAL A 209 -22.13 0.84 -5.78
C VAL A 209 -21.86 -0.55 -6.37
N ASP A 210 -22.55 -0.91 -7.45
CA ASP A 210 -22.37 -2.19 -8.13
C ASP A 210 -20.95 -2.32 -8.73
N ASP A 211 -20.38 -1.24 -9.26
CA ASP A 211 -19.00 -1.23 -9.77
C ASP A 211 -17.95 -1.44 -8.66
N ARG A 212 -18.18 -0.87 -7.47
CA ARG A 212 -17.31 -1.04 -6.29
C ARG A 212 -17.39 -2.47 -5.75
N LEU A 213 -18.60 -3.03 -5.69
CA LEU A 213 -18.82 -4.44 -5.31
C LEU A 213 -18.14 -5.39 -6.32
N ALA A 214 -18.32 -5.15 -7.61
CA ALA A 214 -17.70 -5.94 -8.67
C ALA A 214 -16.16 -5.84 -8.67
N LEU A 215 -15.58 -4.76 -8.14
CA LEU A 215 -14.14 -4.68 -7.91
C LEU A 215 -13.73 -5.48 -6.66
N ALA A 216 -14.47 -5.35 -5.57
CA ALA A 216 -14.20 -6.08 -4.33
C ALA A 216 -14.21 -7.60 -4.52
N ASP A 217 -15.16 -8.12 -5.31
CA ASP A 217 -15.31 -9.55 -5.60
C ASP A 217 -14.12 -10.15 -6.36
N ARG A 218 -13.27 -9.32 -6.96
CA ARG A 218 -12.07 -9.77 -7.69
C ARG A 218 -10.87 -10.00 -6.79
N PHE A 219 -10.91 -9.47 -5.57
CA PHE A 219 -9.90 -9.79 -4.59
C PHE A 219 -10.21 -11.17 -4.02
N GLY A 220 -9.28 -12.11 -4.21
CA GLY A 220 -9.41 -13.44 -3.63
C GLY A 220 -9.46 -13.43 -2.10
N LEU A 221 -9.04 -12.33 -1.45
CA LEU A 221 -9.19 -12.13 -0.02
C LEU A 221 -9.71 -10.73 0.32
N SER A 222 -11.00 -10.63 0.62
CA SER A 222 -11.63 -9.41 1.13
C SER A 222 -11.81 -9.48 2.66
N ILE A 223 -11.28 -8.48 3.38
CA ILE A 223 -11.19 -8.47 4.84
C ILE A 223 -11.78 -7.17 5.41
N GLY A 224 -12.88 -7.32 6.15
CA GLY A 224 -13.55 -6.21 6.81
C GLY A 224 -12.96 -5.89 8.19
N PHE A 225 -12.73 -4.61 8.43
CA PHE A 225 -12.35 -4.03 9.72
C PHE A 225 -13.52 -3.21 10.26
N HIS A 226 -13.98 -3.58 11.45
CA HIS A 226 -15.13 -2.97 12.11
C HIS A 226 -14.73 -1.86 13.06
N ASN A 227 -15.71 -1.11 13.57
CA ASN A 227 -15.45 -0.08 14.57
C ASN A 227 -14.85 -0.71 15.83
N CYS A 228 -13.92 0.01 16.45
CA CYS A 228 -13.37 -0.37 17.74
C CYS A 228 -14.45 -0.21 18.81
N ASP A 229 -14.90 -1.31 19.41
CA ASP A 229 -15.70 -1.26 20.62
C ASP A 229 -14.84 -0.89 21.84
N GLN A 230 -15.46 -0.85 23.02
CA GLN A 230 -14.76 -0.46 24.24
C GLN A 230 -13.69 -1.49 24.61
N ASP A 231 -14.06 -2.76 24.55
CA ASP A 231 -13.23 -3.85 25.04
C ASP A 231 -11.99 -4.01 24.15
N ALA A 232 -12.15 -3.92 22.83
CA ALA A 232 -11.03 -3.87 21.90
C ALA A 232 -10.15 -2.64 22.13
N TYR A 233 -10.73 -1.47 22.36
CA TYR A 233 -9.98 -0.25 22.64
C TYR A 233 -9.12 -0.37 23.91
N LEU A 234 -9.71 -0.84 25.01
CA LEU A 234 -9.00 -1.07 26.28
C LEU A 234 -7.97 -2.20 26.14
N ALA A 235 -8.28 -3.28 25.40
CA ALA A 235 -7.36 -4.37 25.15
C ALA A 235 -6.11 -3.93 24.38
N ILE A 236 -6.26 -3.03 23.40
CA ILE A 236 -5.13 -2.45 22.66
C ILE A 236 -4.23 -1.65 23.62
N ILE A 237 -4.81 -0.77 24.43
CA ILE A 237 -4.07 0.05 25.41
C ILE A 237 -3.36 -0.83 26.42
N GLY A 238 -4.07 -1.79 27.02
CA GLY A 238 -3.48 -2.73 27.97
C GLY A 238 -2.37 -3.59 27.37
N GLY A 239 -2.44 -3.92 26.08
CA GLY A 239 -1.37 -4.59 25.36
C GLY A 239 -0.10 -3.75 25.28
N TYR A 240 -0.22 -2.51 24.81
CA TYR A 240 0.93 -1.59 24.71
C TYR A 240 1.46 -1.17 26.08
N ALA A 241 0.58 -0.90 27.04
CA ALA A 241 0.97 -0.52 28.39
C ALA A 241 1.78 -1.63 29.06
N ARG A 242 1.41 -2.89 28.87
CA ARG A 242 2.20 -4.02 29.36
C ARG A 242 3.56 -4.12 28.67
N GLU A 243 3.62 -3.98 27.35
CA GLU A 243 4.87 -4.03 26.57
C GLU A 243 5.88 -2.98 27.04
N PHE A 244 5.42 -1.76 27.30
CA PHE A 244 6.28 -0.63 27.67
C PHE A 244 6.37 -0.37 29.18
N GLY A 245 5.70 -1.19 30.00
CA GLY A 245 5.60 -1.02 31.44
C GLY A 245 5.02 0.34 31.84
N LEU A 246 3.90 0.72 31.23
CA LEU A 246 3.18 1.97 31.51
C LEU A 246 2.03 1.70 32.46
N ASP A 247 1.88 2.57 33.45
CA ASP A 247 0.70 2.60 34.30
C ASP A 247 -0.45 3.30 33.56
N TRP A 248 -1.66 2.77 33.69
CA TRP A 248 -2.84 3.32 33.05
C TRP A 248 -4.11 2.92 33.79
N GLU A 249 -5.15 3.74 33.64
CA GLU A 249 -6.48 3.46 34.18
C GLU A 249 -7.51 3.46 33.05
N GLU A 250 -8.47 2.55 33.10
CA GLU A 250 -9.53 2.46 32.09
C GLU A 250 -10.36 3.76 32.03
N SER A 251 -10.61 4.39 33.18
CA SER A 251 -11.33 5.66 33.30
C SER A 251 -10.68 6.79 32.47
N ASP A 252 -9.37 6.99 32.63
CA ASP A 252 -8.58 8.00 31.89
C ASP A 252 -8.52 7.67 30.39
N ALA A 253 -8.31 6.39 30.05
CA ALA A 253 -8.33 5.92 28.66
C ALA A 253 -9.68 6.21 27.97
N LEU A 254 -10.79 5.97 28.66
CA LEU A 254 -12.14 6.23 28.15
C LEU A 254 -12.44 7.72 28.05
N GLU A 255 -11.96 8.52 28.99
CA GLU A 255 -12.07 9.98 28.93
C GLU A 255 -11.29 10.55 27.73
N TRP A 256 -10.08 10.05 27.50
CA TRP A 256 -9.28 10.38 26.31
C TRP A 256 -10.04 10.10 25.02
N SER A 257 -10.65 8.93 24.90
CA SER A 257 -11.43 8.56 23.71
C SER A 257 -12.65 9.48 23.49
N ARG A 258 -13.31 9.90 24.58
CA ARG A 258 -14.44 10.84 24.56
C ARG A 258 -13.99 12.22 24.10
N ARG A 259 -12.86 12.73 24.61
CA ARG A 259 -12.27 14.01 24.17
C ARG A 259 -11.88 13.99 22.68
N ARG A 260 -11.41 12.84 22.18
CA ARG A 260 -11.07 12.63 20.76
C ARG A 260 -12.28 12.37 19.87
N GLY A 261 -13.45 12.10 20.45
CA GLY A 261 -14.69 11.80 19.72
C GLY A 261 -14.70 10.44 19.00
N ALA A 262 -13.74 9.54 19.27
CA ALA A 262 -13.64 8.26 18.57
C ALA A 262 -12.84 7.21 19.37
N ARG A 263 -13.16 5.94 19.12
CA ARG A 263 -12.35 4.77 19.53
C ARG A 263 -11.75 4.12 18.30
N SER A 264 -10.43 3.97 18.30
CA SER A 264 -9.67 3.26 17.26
C SER A 264 -8.29 2.88 17.80
N GLY A 265 -7.61 1.94 17.15
CA GLY A 265 -6.21 1.63 17.46
C GLY A 265 -5.29 2.85 17.35
N ARG A 266 -5.57 3.79 16.42
CA ARG A 266 -4.85 5.07 16.33
C ARG A 266 -5.05 5.93 17.58
N VAL A 267 -6.28 6.07 18.08
CA VAL A 267 -6.57 6.85 19.29
C VAL A 267 -5.94 6.17 20.51
N ALA A 268 -5.98 4.83 20.58
CA ALA A 268 -5.30 4.06 21.61
C ALA A 268 -3.79 4.31 21.60
N TRP A 269 -3.14 4.28 20.43
CA TRP A 269 -1.71 4.59 20.29
C TRP A 269 -1.37 6.01 20.76
N GLN A 270 -2.21 6.99 20.43
CA GLN A 270 -2.03 8.37 20.89
C GLN A 270 -2.12 8.48 22.42
N TYR A 271 -3.00 7.71 23.05
CA TYR A 271 -3.08 7.63 24.51
C TYR A 271 -1.85 6.95 25.12
N VAL A 272 -1.37 5.87 24.51
CA VAL A 272 -0.13 5.19 24.92
C VAL A 272 1.09 6.13 24.84
N ASN A 273 1.19 6.95 23.79
CA ASN A 273 2.24 7.95 23.68
C ASN A 273 2.14 9.03 24.77
N GLU A 274 0.93 9.45 25.11
CA GLU A 274 0.69 10.37 26.22
C GLU A 274 1.17 9.76 27.55
N LEU A 275 0.84 8.50 27.83
CA LEU A 275 1.31 7.78 29.01
C LEU A 275 2.84 7.66 29.05
N ALA A 276 3.46 7.29 27.93
CA ALA A 276 4.91 7.20 27.82
C ALA A 276 5.58 8.56 28.06
N GLY A 277 5.01 9.64 27.52
CA GLY A 277 5.46 11.00 27.76
C GLY A 277 5.39 11.41 29.23
N ARG A 278 4.27 11.11 29.91
CA ARG A 278 4.11 11.34 31.37
C ARG A 278 5.11 10.52 32.20
N ALA A 279 5.44 9.31 31.75
CA ALA A 279 6.40 8.42 32.40
C ALA A 279 7.87 8.73 32.05
N GLY A 280 8.14 9.70 31.18
CA GLY A 280 9.50 10.03 30.72
C GLY A 280 10.15 8.94 29.87
N LYS A 281 9.37 8.10 29.20
CA LYS A 281 9.85 6.97 28.39
C LYS A 281 9.85 7.30 26.89
N THR A 282 10.87 6.81 26.19
CA THR A 282 10.90 6.76 24.71
C THR A 282 10.42 5.39 24.27
N ILE A 283 9.42 5.35 23.38
CA ILE A 283 8.80 4.14 22.83
C ILE A 283 8.66 4.25 21.31
#